data_AF-A0A537S1Z7-F1
#
_entry.id   AF-A0A537S1Z7-F1
#
_cell.length_a   1.000
_cell.length_b   1.000
_cell.length_c   1.000
_cell.angle_alpha   90.00
_cell.angle_beta   90.00
_cell.angle_gamma   90.00
#
_symmetry.space_group_name_H-M   'P 1'
#
loop_
_entity.id
_entity.type
_entity.pdbx_description
1 polymer ?
#
loop_
_entity_poly.entity_id
_entity_poly.type
_entity_poly.pdbx_seq_one_letter_code
_entity_poly.pdbx_strand_id
1 'polypeptide(L)'
;MSGLRILAAALAALDLSLGSVVAASPEVYPARPIKVIVPTPAGGPVDVIARLVGNYLTSSIGQPVVIDNRPGAGNTIGSKEAAQAEPDGYTLLYSSASGLVLAPHPAEECRLRSARQL
;
A
#
# COMPACT_ATOMS: atom_id res chain seq x y z
N MET A 1 -42.27 4.01 44.30
CA MET A 1 -40.79 3.87 44.32
C MET A 1 -40.25 3.09 43.11
N SER A 2 -41.02 2.96 42.02
CA SER A 2 -40.70 2.11 40.86
C SER A 2 -40.15 2.89 39.67
N GLY A 3 -40.50 4.18 39.54
CA GLY A 3 -40.05 5.04 38.43
C GLY A 3 -38.58 5.48 38.51
N LEU A 4 -38.06 5.65 39.72
CA LEU A 4 -36.66 6.07 39.93
C LEU A 4 -35.66 4.99 39.48
N ARG A 5 -36.06 3.71 39.54
CA ARG A 5 -35.24 2.58 39.06
C ARG A 5 -35.18 2.49 37.54
N ILE A 6 -36.26 2.87 36.85
CA ILE A 6 -36.31 2.87 35.37
C ILE A 6 -35.46 4.01 34.81
N LEU A 7 -35.45 5.18 35.47
CA LEU A 7 -34.60 6.30 35.07
C LEU A 7 -33.10 6.01 35.25
N ALA A 8 -32.73 5.34 36.36
CA ALA A 8 -31.35 4.95 36.63
C ALA A 8 -30.84 3.88 35.64
N ALA A 9 -31.70 2.94 35.22
CA ALA A 9 -31.35 1.95 34.21
C ALA A 9 -31.17 2.55 32.81
N ALA A 10 -31.94 3.59 32.47
CA ALA A 10 -31.82 4.30 31.19
C ALA A 10 -30.51 5.11 31.09
N LEU A 11 -30.06 5.70 32.19
CA LEU A 11 -28.78 6.43 32.25
C LEU A 11 -27.58 5.48 32.12
N ALA A 12 -27.60 4.33 32.81
CA ALA A 12 -26.51 3.34 32.73
C ALA A 12 -26.39 2.66 31.34
N ALA A 13 -27.49 2.56 30.59
CA ALA A 13 -27.46 2.03 29.22
C ALA A 13 -26.88 3.03 28.21
N LEU A 14 -26.95 4.34 28.51
CA LEU A 14 -26.41 5.37 27.64
C LEU A 14 -24.88 5.43 27.73
N ASP A 15 -24.30 5.27 28.93
CA ASP A 15 -22.85 5.28 29.14
C ASP A 15 -22.12 4.12 28.44
N LEU A 16 -22.76 2.96 28.31
CA LEU A 16 -22.13 1.78 27.66
C LEU A 16 -22.09 1.88 26.12
N SER A 17 -22.83 2.81 25.53
CA SER A 17 -22.90 2.98 24.07
C SER A 17 -21.81 3.89 23.49
N LEU A 18 -21.08 4.63 24.34
CA LEU A 18 -20.04 5.58 23.94
C LEU A 18 -18.59 5.03 24.02
N GLY A 19 -18.40 3.79 24.52
CA GLY A 19 -17.08 3.26 24.88
C GLY A 19 -16.26 2.56 23.78
N SER A 20 -16.79 2.37 22.57
CA SER A 20 -16.13 1.52 21.55
C SER A 20 -15.77 2.24 20.26
N VAL A 21 -15.34 3.51 20.34
CA VAL A 21 -14.47 4.05 19.29
C VAL A 21 -13.05 3.61 19.64
N VAL A 22 -12.71 2.39 19.24
CA VAL A 22 -11.31 1.99 19.12
C VAL A 22 -10.71 2.94 18.11
N ALA A 23 -9.98 3.94 18.60
CA ALA A 23 -9.19 4.81 17.76
C ALA A 23 -8.26 3.89 16.95
N ALA A 24 -8.55 3.75 15.66
CA ALA A 24 -7.60 3.19 14.71
C ALA A 24 -6.43 4.18 14.71
N SER A 25 -5.40 3.88 15.50
CA SER A 25 -4.12 4.59 15.43
C SER A 25 -3.71 4.58 13.96
N PRO A 26 -3.48 5.74 13.32
CA PRO A 26 -2.92 5.75 11.99
C PRO A 26 -1.62 4.95 12.07
N GLU A 27 -1.57 3.81 11.36
CA GLU A 27 -0.38 2.98 11.35
C GLU A 27 0.76 3.87 10.84
N VAL A 28 1.81 4.05 11.65
CA VAL A 28 2.93 4.91 11.27
C VAL A 28 3.63 4.23 10.10
N TYR A 29 3.37 4.73 8.91
CA TYR A 29 4.04 4.27 7.71
C TYR A 29 5.52 4.68 7.78
N PRO A 30 6.48 3.78 7.52
CA PRO A 30 6.31 2.36 7.19
C PRO A 30 6.44 1.43 8.43
N ALA A 31 5.47 0.52 8.61
CA ALA A 31 5.45 -0.47 9.69
C ALA A 31 5.96 -1.87 9.26
N ARG A 32 6.06 -2.12 7.95
CA ARG A 32 6.54 -3.36 7.36
C ARG A 32 7.50 -3.10 6.19
N PRO A 33 8.26 -4.11 5.73
CA PRO A 33 9.15 -3.99 4.58
C PRO A 33 8.45 -3.47 3.33
N ILE A 34 9.12 -2.61 2.57
CA ILE A 34 8.59 -2.09 1.30
C ILE A 34 9.10 -2.97 0.17
N LYS A 35 8.20 -3.48 -0.66
CA LYS A 35 8.50 -4.20 -1.89
C LYS A 35 8.62 -3.22 -3.05
N VAL A 36 9.70 -3.30 -3.81
CA VAL A 36 9.88 -2.56 -5.06
C VAL A 36 9.94 -3.54 -6.22
N ILE A 37 8.94 -3.50 -7.08
CA ILE A 37 8.88 -4.29 -8.31
C ILE A 37 9.73 -3.60 -9.37
N VAL A 38 10.68 -4.33 -9.92
CA VAL A 38 11.52 -3.89 -11.04
C VAL A 38 11.17 -4.75 -12.25
N PRO A 39 10.57 -4.21 -13.32
CA PRO A 39 10.07 -5.00 -14.43
C PRO A 39 11.17 -5.39 -15.43
N THR A 40 12.43 -5.39 -15.01
CA THR A 40 13.61 -5.68 -15.82
C THR A 40 14.42 -6.82 -15.16
N PRO A 41 15.24 -7.56 -15.94
CA PRO A 41 16.05 -8.64 -15.38
C PRO A 41 17.03 -8.12 -14.32
N ALA A 42 17.31 -8.97 -13.32
CA ALA A 42 18.27 -8.68 -12.27
C ALA A 42 19.68 -8.45 -12.85
N GLY A 43 20.44 -7.54 -12.23
CA GLY A 43 21.77 -7.15 -12.71
C GLY A 43 21.78 -6.18 -13.90
N GLY A 44 20.62 -5.82 -14.45
CA GLY A 44 20.51 -4.75 -15.45
C GLY A 44 20.72 -3.35 -14.83
N PRO A 45 20.92 -2.31 -15.64
CA PRO A 45 21.18 -0.95 -15.14
C PRO A 45 20.04 -0.42 -14.26
N VAL A 46 18.78 -0.78 -14.57
CA VAL A 46 17.61 -0.42 -13.77
C VAL A 46 17.64 -1.11 -12.40
N ASP A 47 17.99 -2.40 -12.33
CA ASP A 47 18.09 -3.14 -11.07
C ASP A 47 19.22 -2.61 -10.17
N VAL A 48 20.37 -2.27 -10.75
CA VAL A 48 21.50 -1.70 -10.01
C VAL A 48 21.10 -0.39 -9.33
N ILE A 49 20.45 0.51 -10.05
CA ILE A 49 19.98 1.78 -9.47
C ILE A 49 18.85 1.51 -8.46
N ALA A 50 17.93 0.59 -8.73
CA ALA A 50 16.87 0.23 -7.78
C ALA A 50 17.43 -0.25 -6.44
N ARG A 51 18.47 -1.09 -6.46
CA ARG A 51 19.15 -1.59 -5.25
C ARG A 51 19.89 -0.48 -4.52
N LEU A 52 20.56 0.41 -5.24
CA LEU A 52 21.23 1.57 -4.64
C LEU A 52 20.22 2.47 -3.90
N VAL A 53 19.11 2.80 -4.55
CA VAL A 53 18.04 3.59 -3.96
C VAL A 53 17.39 2.85 -2.78
N GLY A 54 17.12 1.55 -2.93
CA GLY A 54 16.56 0.72 -1.86
C GLY A 54 17.44 0.65 -0.61
N ASN A 55 18.76 0.58 -0.77
CA ASN A 55 19.70 0.60 0.35
C ASN A 55 19.70 1.96 1.08
N TYR A 56 19.65 3.07 0.31
CA TYR A 56 19.55 4.40 0.88
C TYR A 56 18.22 4.61 1.63
N LEU A 57 17.11 4.21 1.00
CA LEU A 57 15.79 4.25 1.61
C LEU A 57 15.78 3.43 2.90
N THR A 58 16.25 2.18 2.86
CA THR A 58 16.35 1.33 4.06
C THR A 58 17.05 2.04 5.22
N SER A 59 18.13 2.78 4.93
CA SER A 59 18.88 3.55 5.94
C SER A 59 18.12 4.78 6.44
N SER A 60 17.29 5.41 5.60
CA SER A 60 16.54 6.63 5.92
C SER A 60 15.21 6.37 6.63
N ILE A 61 14.49 5.31 6.25
CA ILE A 61 13.15 4.99 6.79
C ILE A 61 13.18 3.89 7.86
N GLY A 62 14.32 3.20 8.02
CA GLY A 62 14.49 2.16 9.04
C GLY A 62 13.77 0.83 8.74
N GLN A 63 13.06 0.74 7.63
CA GLN A 63 12.43 -0.50 7.15
C GLN A 63 13.16 -1.04 5.92
N PRO A 64 13.33 -2.36 5.79
CA PRO A 64 14.02 -2.95 4.66
C PRO A 64 13.23 -2.77 3.37
N VAL A 65 13.94 -2.37 2.31
CA VAL A 65 13.41 -2.30 0.95
C VAL A 65 13.82 -3.55 0.17
N VAL A 66 12.83 -4.33 -0.27
CA VAL A 66 13.04 -5.60 -0.99
C VAL A 66 12.81 -5.37 -2.48
N ILE A 67 13.84 -5.63 -3.29
CA ILE A 67 13.75 -5.54 -4.75
C ILE A 67 13.27 -6.88 -5.32
N ASP A 68 12.14 -6.87 -6.03
CA ASP A 68 11.56 -8.02 -6.74
C ASP A 68 11.62 -7.81 -8.27
N ASN A 69 12.47 -8.58 -8.95
CA ASN A 69 12.65 -8.48 -10.39
C ASN A 69 11.61 -9.31 -11.15
N ARG A 70 10.74 -8.63 -11.91
CA ARG A 70 9.63 -9.23 -12.67
C ARG A 70 9.75 -8.93 -14.17
N PRO A 71 10.75 -9.50 -14.86
CA PRO A 71 10.96 -9.24 -16.29
C PRO A 71 9.86 -9.85 -17.16
N GLY A 72 9.65 -9.26 -18.34
CA GLY A 72 8.85 -9.84 -19.42
C GLY A 72 7.85 -8.87 -20.06
N ALA A 73 7.38 -9.25 -21.26
CA ALA A 73 6.42 -8.50 -22.09
C ALA A 73 6.72 -6.99 -22.18
N GLY A 74 7.97 -6.60 -22.39
CA GLY A 74 8.37 -5.19 -22.50
C GLY A 74 8.08 -4.37 -21.24
N ASN A 75 8.27 -4.96 -20.05
CA ASN A 75 7.98 -4.40 -18.73
C ASN A 75 6.50 -4.42 -18.31
N THR A 76 5.60 -4.92 -19.16
CA THR A 76 4.17 -4.98 -18.87
C THR A 76 3.83 -5.88 -17.69
N ILE A 77 4.56 -6.98 -17.50
CA ILE A 77 4.26 -7.96 -16.43
C ILE A 77 4.45 -7.32 -15.04
N GLY A 78 5.63 -6.76 -14.78
CA GLY A 78 5.90 -6.12 -13.50
C GLY A 78 5.04 -4.86 -13.28
N SER A 79 4.77 -4.08 -14.32
CA SER A 79 3.86 -2.93 -14.23
C SER A 79 2.43 -3.35 -13.87
N LYS A 80 1.94 -4.46 -14.44
CA LYS A 80 0.61 -5.01 -14.13
C LYS A 80 0.54 -5.56 -12.71
N GLU A 81 1.59 -6.24 -12.24
CA GLU A 81 1.66 -6.72 -10.85
C GLU A 81 1.62 -5.54 -9.86
N ALA A 82 2.41 -4.49 -10.10
CA ALA A 82 2.40 -3.31 -9.27
C ALA A 82 1.05 -2.58 -9.27
N ALA A 83 0.35 -2.56 -10.42
CA ALA A 83 -0.98 -1.97 -10.52
C ALA A 83 -2.10 -2.80 -9.86
N GLN A 84 -1.87 -4.09 -9.64
CA GLN A 84 -2.79 -4.98 -8.93
C GLN A 84 -2.50 -5.07 -7.44
N ALA A 85 -1.36 -4.55 -6.99
CA ALA A 85 -1.01 -4.52 -5.59
C ALA A 85 -1.99 -3.65 -4.79
N GLU A 86 -2.07 -3.92 -3.49
CA GLU A 86 -2.87 -3.09 -2.58
C GLU A 86 -2.35 -1.65 -2.63
N PRO A 87 -3.23 -0.63 -2.67
CA PRO A 87 -2.85 0.78 -2.72
C PRO A 87 -2.44 1.30 -1.33
N ASP A 88 -1.54 0.57 -0.68
CA ASP A 88 -1.11 0.75 0.71
C ASP A 88 0.27 1.44 0.83
N GLY A 89 0.95 1.64 -0.29
CA GLY A 89 2.29 2.22 -0.37
C GLY A 89 3.44 1.24 -0.11
N TYR A 90 3.16 -0.01 0.26
CA TYR A 90 4.19 -1.02 0.52
C TYR A 90 4.64 -1.76 -0.74
N THR A 91 3.91 -1.63 -1.85
CA THR A 91 4.35 -2.12 -3.16
C THR A 91 4.55 -0.95 -4.12
N LEU A 92 5.80 -0.71 -4.50
CA LEU A 92 6.18 0.35 -5.42
C LEU A 92 6.69 -0.23 -6.74
N LEU A 93 6.52 0.51 -7.83
CA LEU A 93 7.10 0.18 -9.14
C LEU A 93 8.32 1.07 -9.39
N TYR A 94 9.45 0.45 -9.73
CA TYR A 94 10.63 1.18 -10.22
C TYR A 94 10.99 0.70 -11.62
N SER A 95 10.93 1.61 -12.60
CA SER A 95 11.18 1.31 -14.01
C SER A 95 11.87 2.48 -14.70
N SER A 96 12.51 2.21 -15.83
CA SER A 96 13.05 3.27 -16.69
C SER A 96 11.92 4.07 -17.36
N ALA A 97 12.20 5.32 -17.74
CA ALA A 97 11.23 6.14 -18.48
C ALA A 97 10.73 5.42 -19.74
N SER A 98 11.64 4.84 -20.53
CA SER A 98 11.28 4.04 -21.71
C SER A 98 10.43 2.81 -21.33
N GLY A 99 10.71 2.19 -20.20
CA GLY A 99 9.95 1.04 -19.72
C GLY A 99 8.53 1.38 -19.26
N LEU A 100 8.30 2.57 -18.72
CA LEU A 100 6.98 3.08 -18.38
C LEU A 100 6.16 3.49 -19.61
N VAL A 101 6.83 3.97 -20.67
CA VAL A 101 6.17 4.35 -21.93
C VAL A 101 5.76 3.12 -22.75
N LEU A 102 6.57 2.05 -22.72
CA LEU A 102 6.31 0.82 -23.48
C LEU A 102 5.29 -0.10 -22.82
N ALA A 103 5.22 -0.09 -21.48
CA ALA A 103 4.19 -0.82 -20.77
C ALA A 103 2.84 -0.10 -20.98
N PRO A 104 1.75 -0.82 -21.32
CA PRO A 104 0.42 -0.23 -21.38
C PRO A 104 0.09 0.39 -20.02
N HIS A 105 -0.31 1.66 -20.02
CA HIS A 105 -0.43 2.47 -18.80
C HIS A 105 -1.53 1.90 -17.89
N PRO A 106 -1.19 1.19 -16.79
CA PRO A 106 -2.21 0.51 -15.99
C PRO A 106 -2.99 1.50 -15.11
N ALA A 107 -2.61 2.79 -15.07
CA ALA A 107 -3.38 3.79 -14.32
C ALA A 107 -4.79 3.99 -14.88
N GLU A 108 -5.01 3.75 -16.18
CA GLU A 108 -6.36 3.79 -16.74
C GLU A 108 -7.20 2.62 -16.21
N GLU A 109 -6.61 1.43 -16.10
CA GLU A 109 -7.28 0.25 -15.54
C GLU A 109 -7.49 0.36 -14.02
N CYS A 110 -6.55 0.97 -13.28
CA CYS A 110 -6.71 1.31 -11.88
C CYS A 110 -7.89 2.27 -11.67
N ARG A 111 -7.99 3.32 -12.50
CA ARG A 111 -9.09 4.31 -12.46
C ARG A 111 -10.44 3.67 -12.76
N LEU A 112 -10.50 2.75 -13.72
CA LEU A 112 -11.72 2.02 -14.08
C LEU A 112 -12.18 1.06 -12.97
N ARG A 113 -11.24 0.45 -12.22
CA ARG A 113 -11.59 -0.40 -11.06
C ARG A 113 -12.11 0.40 -9.88
N SER A 114 -11.46 1.52 -9.53
CA SER A 114 -11.97 2.40 -8.47
C SER A 114 -13.37 2.92 -8.78
N ALA A 115 -13.68 3.16 -10.06
CA ALA A 115 -15.01 3.61 -10.49
C ALA A 115 -16.07 2.49 -10.51
N ARG A 116 -15.66 1.21 -10.56
CA ARG A 116 -16.58 0.06 -10.51
C ARG A 116 -16.86 -0.45 -9.09
N GLN A 117 -16.10 0.00 -8.10
CA GLN A 117 -16.29 -0.36 -6.69
C GLN A 117 -17.19 0.63 -5.92
N LEU A 118 -17.72 1.64 -6.62
CA LEU A 118 -18.78 2.56 -6.17
C LEU A 118 -20.10 2.19 -6.85
#